data_AF-A0AAE6C2M1-F1
#
_entry.id   AF-A0AAE6C2M1-F1
#
_cell.length_a   1.000
_cell.length_b   1.000
_cell.length_c   1.000
_cell.angle_alpha   90.00
_cell.angle_beta   90.00
_cell.angle_gamma   90.00
#
_symmetry.space_group_name_H-M   'P 1'
#
loop_
_entity.id
_entity.type
_entity.pdbx_description
1 polymer ?
#
loop_
_entity_poly.entity_id
_entity_poly.type
_entity_poly.pdbx_seq_one_letter_code
_entity_poly.pdbx_strand_id
1 'polypeptide(L)'
;MSRYTITVTRTASRDYDPDAIIGYDRPLQTFFLQAFPDAGGDNLELWLGTDFRAFETLSQLRAAAIALGFDFIPLASGILHKLLDDHAREAHQAVSDSIIQDVLNGTSAR
;
A
#
# COMPACT_ATOMS: atom_id res chain seq x y z
N MET A 1 -4.82 -6.62 -3.49
CA MET A 1 -4.76 -5.33 -2.79
C MET A 1 -5.11 -5.57 -1.35
N SER A 2 -4.07 -5.61 -0.54
CA SER A 2 -4.17 -5.74 0.91
C SER A 2 -4.59 -4.42 1.54
N ARG A 3 -5.30 -4.50 2.67
CA ARG A 3 -5.77 -3.35 3.46
C ARG A 3 -5.71 -3.68 4.93
N TYR A 4 -5.14 -2.78 5.72
CA TYR A 4 -5.01 -2.91 7.16
C TYR A 4 -5.34 -1.59 7.85
N THR A 5 -6.16 -1.67 8.89
CA THR A 5 -6.47 -0.53 9.76
C THR A 5 -5.30 -0.24 10.69
N ILE A 6 -4.87 1.01 10.74
CA ILE A 6 -3.74 1.51 11.53
C ILE A 6 -4.09 2.87 12.12
N THR A 7 -3.22 3.37 13.00
CA THR A 7 -3.32 4.76 13.49
C THR A 7 -2.37 5.66 12.72
N VAL A 8 -2.87 6.80 12.23
CA VAL A 8 -2.07 7.89 11.66
C VAL A 8 -2.19 9.10 12.58
N THR A 9 -1.08 9.76 12.86
CA THR A 9 -1.01 10.96 13.69
C THR A 9 -0.66 12.17 12.84
N ARG A 10 -1.21 13.35 13.17
CA ARG A 10 -0.70 14.62 12.64
C ARG A 10 0.48 15.07 13.48
N THR A 11 1.61 15.36 12.86
CA THR A 11 2.85 15.73 13.58
C THR A 11 2.79 17.11 14.22
N ALA A 12 1.96 18.01 13.67
CA ALA A 12 1.80 19.38 14.16
C ALA A 12 0.77 19.52 15.31
N SER A 13 -0.08 18.52 15.55
CA SER A 13 -1.12 18.54 16.58
C SER A 13 -1.15 17.23 17.36
N ARG A 14 -2.15 17.05 18.24
CA ARG A 14 -2.41 15.76 18.92
C ARG A 14 -3.51 14.95 18.23
N ASP A 15 -3.90 15.36 17.04
CA ASP A 15 -4.98 14.68 16.31
C ASP A 15 -4.44 13.40 15.70
N TYR A 16 -5.27 12.37 15.72
CA TYR A 16 -4.96 11.08 15.14
C TYR A 16 -6.21 10.49 14.52
N ASP A 17 -6.01 9.73 13.46
CA ASP A 17 -7.01 8.89 12.83
C ASP A 17 -6.72 7.43 13.22
N PRO A 18 -7.55 6.82 14.09
CA PRO A 18 -7.38 5.43 14.50
C PRO A 18 -7.86 4.42 13.44
N ASP A 19 -8.59 4.88 12.42
CA ASP A 19 -9.25 4.05 11.41
C ASP A 19 -8.60 4.19 10.02
N ALA A 20 -7.40 4.78 9.95
CA ALA A 20 -6.63 4.95 8.74
C ALA A 20 -6.28 3.60 8.08
N ILE A 21 -6.19 3.58 6.76
CA ILE A 21 -5.94 2.37 5.98
C ILE A 21 -4.56 2.44 5.32
N ILE A 22 -3.74 1.42 5.56
CA ILE A 22 -2.49 1.16 4.83
C ILE A 22 -2.59 -0.14 4.04
N GLY A 23 -1.93 -0.21 2.90
CA GLY A 23 -1.96 -1.41 2.08
C GLY A 23 -0.96 -1.41 0.94
N TYR A 24 -1.00 -2.48 0.14
CA TYR A 24 -0.30 -2.59 -1.13
C TYR A 24 -1.30 -2.81 -2.26
N ASP A 25 -1.24 -1.96 -3.27
CA ASP A 25 -2.02 -2.06 -4.51
C ASP A 25 -1.18 -2.78 -5.57
N ARG A 26 -1.58 -4.01 -5.92
CA ARG A 26 -0.90 -4.82 -6.94
C ARG A 26 -0.97 -4.21 -8.35
N PRO A 27 -2.16 -3.83 -8.90
CA PRO A 27 -2.23 -3.11 -10.18
C PRO A 27 -1.29 -1.90 -10.28
N LEU A 28 -1.25 -1.07 -9.23
CA LEU A 28 -0.40 0.11 -9.20
C LEU A 28 1.04 -0.18 -8.75
N GLN A 29 1.33 -1.38 -8.24
CA GLN A 29 2.63 -1.77 -7.70
C GLN A 29 3.17 -0.78 -6.65
N THR A 30 2.30 -0.31 -5.77
CA THR A 30 2.63 0.72 -4.79
C THR A 30 2.02 0.42 -3.44
N PHE A 31 2.73 0.78 -2.36
CA PHE A 31 2.10 0.98 -1.07
C PHE A 31 1.23 2.24 -1.10
N PHE A 32 0.14 2.22 -0.34
CA PHE A 32 -0.77 3.36 -0.23
C PHE A 32 -1.15 3.62 1.23
N LEU A 33 -1.57 4.85 1.50
CA LEU A 33 -2.04 5.30 2.81
C LEU A 33 -3.27 6.21 2.62
N GLN A 34 -4.32 5.95 3.39
CA GLN A 34 -5.56 6.72 3.44
C GLN A 34 -5.85 7.07 4.89
N ALA A 35 -6.05 8.35 5.19
CA ALA A 35 -6.36 8.81 6.55
C ALA A 35 -7.13 10.13 6.54
N PHE A 36 -7.74 10.42 7.69
CA PHE A 36 -8.52 11.62 7.99
C PHE A 36 -9.65 11.83 6.97
N PRO A 37 -10.65 10.93 6.95
CA PRO A 37 -11.86 11.15 6.17
C PRO A 37 -12.62 12.38 6.69
N ASP A 38 -13.29 13.09 5.78
CA ASP A 38 -14.26 14.10 6.16
C ASP A 38 -15.52 13.47 6.79
N ALA A 39 -16.46 14.31 7.23
CA ALA A 39 -17.69 13.84 7.85
C ALA A 39 -18.56 12.96 6.93
N GLY A 40 -18.37 13.04 5.61
CA GLY A 40 -19.06 12.21 4.63
C GLY A 40 -18.34 10.89 4.33
N GLY A 41 -17.04 10.81 4.62
CA GLY A 41 -16.18 9.66 4.29
C GLY A 41 -15.75 9.62 2.82
N ASP A 42 -16.22 10.56 2.00
CA ASP A 42 -15.98 10.58 0.55
C ASP A 42 -14.68 11.30 0.20
N ASN A 43 -14.20 12.19 1.06
CA ASN A 43 -12.96 12.92 0.87
C ASN A 43 -11.96 12.60 1.99
N LEU A 44 -10.70 12.43 1.60
CA LEU A 44 -9.60 12.11 2.51
C LEU A 44 -8.64 13.29 2.54
N GLU A 45 -8.23 13.72 3.73
CA GLU A 45 -7.16 14.72 3.82
C GLU A 45 -5.81 14.14 3.38
N LEU A 46 -5.59 12.84 3.63
CA LEU A 46 -4.39 12.13 3.22
C LEU A 46 -4.75 10.94 2.35
N TRP A 47 -4.32 10.99 1.09
CA TRP A 47 -4.31 9.85 0.18
C TRP A 47 -3.00 9.80 -0.61
N LEU A 48 -2.18 8.79 -0.31
CA LEU A 48 -0.92 8.51 -0.98
C LEU A 48 -1.01 7.18 -1.72
N GLY A 49 -0.26 7.03 -2.82
CA GLY A 49 -0.16 5.78 -3.57
C GLY A 49 -1.25 5.61 -4.63
N THR A 50 -1.64 6.71 -5.29
CA THR A 50 -2.66 6.72 -6.35
C THR A 50 -2.10 6.49 -7.74
N ASP A 51 -0.77 6.54 -7.90
CA ASP A 51 -0.07 6.41 -9.17
C ASP A 51 0.75 5.11 -9.24
N PHE A 52 1.02 4.66 -10.46
CA PHE A 52 1.84 3.48 -10.71
C PHE A 52 3.26 3.66 -10.14
N ARG A 53 3.67 2.74 -9.27
CA ARG A 53 4.95 2.70 -8.56
C ARG A 53 5.30 3.97 -7.79
N ALA A 54 4.30 4.67 -7.26
CA ALA A 54 4.53 5.87 -6.47
C ALA A 54 5.42 5.61 -5.23
N PHE A 55 5.19 4.49 -4.54
CA PHE A 55 5.89 4.10 -3.32
C PHE A 55 6.15 2.59 -3.31
N GLU A 56 7.35 2.17 -3.69
CA GLU A 56 7.74 0.75 -3.74
C GLU A 56 8.20 0.21 -2.37
N THR A 57 8.36 1.08 -1.37
CA THR A 57 8.75 0.73 0.00
C THR A 57 7.95 1.49 1.04
N LEU A 58 7.75 0.87 2.22
CA LEU A 58 7.13 1.56 3.37
C LEU A 58 7.93 2.78 3.83
N SER A 59 9.25 2.78 3.65
CA SER A 59 10.10 3.94 3.96
C SER A 59 9.82 5.13 3.05
N GLN A 60 9.62 4.92 1.75
CA GLN A 60 9.23 5.98 0.82
C GLN A 60 7.84 6.52 1.15
N LEU A 61 6.87 5.63 1.43
CA LEU A 61 5.53 6.02 1.84
C LEU A 61 5.56 6.87 3.12
N ARG A 62 6.35 6.45 4.12
CA ARG A 62 6.51 7.20 5.37
C ARG A 62 7.15 8.57 5.16
N ALA A 63 8.19 8.65 4.33
CA ALA A 63 8.84 9.92 4.04
C ALA A 63 7.85 10.93 3.41
N ALA A 64 7.00 10.46 2.49
CA ALA A 64 5.95 11.28 1.90
C ALA A 64 4.89 11.71 2.92
N ALA A 65 4.43 10.79 3.79
CA ALA A 65 3.50 11.13 4.87
C ALA A 65 4.09 12.21 5.81
N ILE A 66 5.36 12.07 6.21
CA ILE A 66 6.05 13.05 7.08
C ILE A 66 6.15 14.41 6.40
N ALA A 67 6.45 14.45 5.09
CA ALA A 67 6.50 15.69 4.32
C ALA A 67 5.14 16.42 4.29
N LEU A 68 4.04 15.69 4.43
CA LEU A 68 2.68 16.22 4.54
C LEU A 68 2.23 16.48 5.99
N GLY A 69 3.10 16.23 6.97
CA GLY A 69 2.80 16.46 8.38
C GLY A 69 2.08 15.29 9.08
N PHE A 70 2.26 14.07 8.59
CA PHE A 70 1.67 12.86 9.16
C PHE A 70 2.72 11.79 9.48
N ASP A 71 2.47 10.96 10.50
CA ASP A 71 3.27 9.76 10.77
C ASP A 71 2.35 8.60 11.17
N PHE A 72 2.71 7.39 10.72
CA PHE A 72 1.98 6.15 10.98
C PHE A 72 2.80 5.14 11.79
N ILE A 73 3.95 5.57 12.33
CA ILE A 73 4.78 4.79 13.23
C ILE A 73 4.47 5.20 14.68
N PRO A 74 4.35 4.23 15.60
CA PRO A 74 4.62 2.80 15.42
C PRO A 74 3.48 2.04 14.74
N LEU A 75 3.84 1.09 13.86
CA LEU A 75 2.93 0.06 13.37
C LEU A 75 2.97 -1.17 14.28
N ALA A 76 1.80 -1.73 14.58
CA ALA A 76 1.73 -3.00 15.29
C ALA A 76 2.47 -4.09 14.49
N SER A 77 3.35 -4.85 15.15
CA SER A 77 4.22 -5.84 14.49
C SER A 77 3.43 -6.87 13.67
N GLY A 78 2.26 -7.31 14.17
CA GLY A 78 1.38 -8.21 13.44
C GLY A 78 0.81 -7.63 12.15
N ILE A 79 0.54 -6.32 12.11
CA ILE A 79 0.09 -5.64 10.89
C ILE A 79 1.25 -5.52 9.91
N LEU A 80 2.42 -5.08 10.37
CA LEU A 80 3.61 -4.96 9.54
C LEU A 80 3.95 -6.30 8.88
N HIS A 81 3.91 -7.40 9.64
CA HIS A 81 4.23 -8.72 9.11
C HIS A 81 3.24 -9.16 8.01
N LYS A 82 1.94 -8.99 8.26
CA LYS A 82 0.90 -9.31 7.26
C LYS A 82 1.01 -8.45 6.00
N LEU A 83 1.27 -7.15 6.16
CA LEU A 83 1.46 -6.24 5.03
C LEU A 83 2.66 -6.63 4.16
N LEU A 84 3.77 -7.02 4.77
CA LEU A 84 4.97 -7.46 4.03
C LEU A 84 4.78 -8.84 3.38
N ASP A 85 4.09 -9.76 4.04
CA ASP A 85 3.75 -11.07 3.45
C ASP A 85 2.83 -10.93 2.24
N ASP A 86 1.80 -10.10 2.35
CA ASP A 86 0.90 -9.78 1.25
C ASP A 86 1.64 -9.12 0.09
N HIS A 87 2.52 -8.15 0.39
CA HIS A 87 3.38 -7.53 -0.61
C HIS A 87 4.24 -8.57 -1.33
N ALA A 88 4.92 -9.46 -0.61
CA ALA A 88 5.76 -10.49 -1.21
C ALA A 88 4.93 -11.44 -2.11
N ARG A 89 3.74 -11.83 -1.67
CA ARG A 89 2.84 -12.69 -2.45
C ARG A 89 2.31 -11.98 -3.70
N GLU A 90 1.86 -10.73 -3.56
CA GLU A 90 1.24 -9.97 -4.65
C GLU A 90 2.26 -9.44 -5.67
N ALA A 91 3.45 -9.02 -5.22
CA ALA A 91 4.52 -8.54 -6.09
C ALA A 91 5.17 -9.66 -6.90
N HIS A 92 5.34 -10.86 -6.32
CA HIS A 92 5.92 -12.01 -7.04
C HIS A 92 4.94 -12.65 -8.04
N GLN A 93 3.62 -12.56 -7.80
CA GLN A 93 2.62 -13.07 -8.75
C GLN A 93 2.56 -12.28 -10.06
N ALA A 94 3.10 -11.06 -10.12
CA ALA A 94 3.20 -10.30 -11.36
C ALA A 94 4.18 -10.92 -12.39
N VAL A 95 5.07 -11.82 -11.96
CA VAL A 95 6.08 -12.47 -12.84
C VAL A 95 5.69 -13.90 -13.22
N SER A 96 4.79 -14.53 -12.44
CA SER A 96 4.41 -15.93 -12.60
C SER A 96 3.08 -16.14 -13.33
N ASP A 97 2.62 -15.16 -14.11
CA ASP A 97 1.51 -15.38 -15.03
C ASP A 97 1.97 -16.39 -16.09
N SER A 98 1.38 -17.59 -16.01
CA SER A 98 1.57 -18.75 -16.87
C SER A 98 1.41 -18.47 -18.38
N ILE A 99 1.05 -17.26 -18.76
CA ILE A 99 0.89 -16.81 -20.15
C ILE A 99 2.20 -16.90 -20.92
N ILE A 100 3.35 -16.56 -20.32
CA ILE A 100 4.64 -16.72 -21.02
C ILE A 100 5.02 -18.20 -21.15
N GLN A 101 4.72 -19.03 -20.14
CA GLN A 101 4.99 -20.47 -20.18
C GLN A 101 4.08 -21.20 -21.19
N ASP A 102 2.81 -20.82 -21.30
CA ASP A 102 1.88 -21.40 -22.29
C ASP A 102 2.20 -20.95 -23.72
N VAL A 103 2.65 -19.71 -23.93
CA VAL A 103 3.13 -19.25 -25.25
C VAL A 103 4.42 -19.95 -25.66
N LEU A 104 5.35 -20.19 -24.73
CA LEU A 104 6.59 -20.91 -25.02
C LEU A 104 6.36 -22.41 -25.26
N ASN A 105 5.43 -23.03 -24.52
CA ASN A 105 5.10 -24.46 -24.64
C ASN A 105 4.11 -24.76 -25.79
N GLY A 106 3.37 -23.77 -26.27
CA GLY A 106 2.41 -23.89 -27.37
C GLY A 106 3.01 -23.86 -28.79
N THR A 107 4.30 -23.57 -28.95
CA THR A 107 4.95 -23.45 -30.27
C THR A 107 5.57 -24.73 -30.84
N SER A 108 5.41 -25.89 -30.18
CA SER A 108 5.87 -27.18 -30.73
C SER A 108 4.70 -28.01 -31.26
N ALA A 109 4.02 -27.51 -32.29
CA ALA A 109 3.07 -28.31 -33.06
C ALA A 109 3.01 -27.82 -34.52
N ARG A 110 4.01 -28.25 -35.30
CA ARG A 110 3.98 -28.74 -36.70
C ARG A 110 5.16 -28.26 -37.52
#